data_AF-A0A397U3A0-F1
#
_entry.id   AF-A0A397U3A0-F1
#
_cell.length_a   1.000
_cell.length_b   1.000
_cell.length_c   1.000
_cell.angle_alpha   90.00
_cell.angle_beta   90.00
_cell.angle_gamma   90.00
#
_symmetry.space_group_name_H-M   'P 1'
#
loop_
_entity.id
_entity.type
_entity.pdbx_description
1 polymer ?
#
loop_
_entity_poly.entity_id
_entity_poly.type
_entity_poly.pdbx_seq_one_letter_code
_entity_poly.pdbx_strand_id
1 'polypeptide(L)'
;MHNIEQNLFEIELVEELTNRFNSEIILLDVVELFGFANNSQLQKRGFNLFIEERAEALRIGKQTKPNLLKNKDLVTFAFWDLVCRGLIKQKIAIHKTTTNYRTCSVIVCGIENSAKEHLQQENWIYWCK
;
A
#
# COMPACT_ATOMS: atom_id res chain seq x y z
N MET A 1 -7.09 16.53 1.08
CA MET A 1 -7.35 16.20 -0.33
C MET A 1 -6.32 15.16 -0.74
N HIS A 2 -6.77 13.94 -1.03
CA HIS A 2 -5.89 12.86 -1.48
C HIS A 2 -5.64 13.06 -2.98
N ASN A 3 -4.41 13.31 -3.39
CA ASN A 3 -4.05 13.72 -4.76
C ASN A 3 -3.22 12.64 -5.48
N ILE A 4 -2.88 12.90 -6.74
CA ILE A 4 -2.07 12.01 -7.58
C ILE A 4 -0.71 11.65 -6.96
N GLU A 5 -0.08 12.58 -6.23
CA GLU A 5 1.19 12.35 -5.55
C GLU A 5 1.07 11.26 -4.48
N GLN A 6 -0.07 11.19 -3.81
CA GLN A 6 -0.34 10.16 -2.82
C GLN A 6 -0.61 8.80 -3.46
N ASN A 7 -1.42 8.74 -4.53
CA ASN A 7 -1.61 7.49 -5.28
C ASN A 7 -0.28 6.95 -5.83
N LEU A 8 0.59 7.85 -6.32
CA LEU A 8 1.92 7.49 -6.79
C LEU A 8 2.78 6.94 -5.65
N PHE A 9 2.80 7.64 -4.50
CA PHE A 9 3.48 7.16 -3.31
C PHE A 9 3.01 5.75 -2.90
N GLU A 10 1.71 5.51 -2.89
CA GLU A 10 1.09 4.23 -2.54
C GLU A 10 1.50 3.10 -3.49
N ILE A 11 1.50 3.36 -4.80
CA ILE A 11 1.97 2.41 -5.82
C ILE A 11 3.46 2.11 -5.67
N GLU A 12 4.29 3.14 -5.49
CA GLU A 12 5.73 2.92 -5.35
C GLU A 12 6.10 2.24 -4.02
N LEU A 13 5.33 2.47 -2.96
CA LEU A 13 5.47 1.75 -1.70
C LEU A 13 5.17 0.26 -1.92
N VAL A 14 4.07 -0.08 -2.61
CA VAL A 14 3.73 -1.47 -2.92
C VAL A 14 4.83 -2.15 -3.75
N GLU A 15 5.28 -1.49 -4.82
CA GLU A 15 6.35 -2.00 -5.68
C GLU A 15 7.59 -2.39 -4.88
N GLU A 16 8.10 -1.46 -4.08
CA GLU A 16 9.32 -1.65 -3.31
C GLU A 16 9.15 -2.70 -2.20
N LEU A 17 7.99 -2.73 -1.51
CA LEU A 17 7.68 -3.78 -0.54
C LEU A 17 7.75 -5.16 -1.17
N THR A 18 7.14 -5.32 -2.35
CA THR A 18 7.08 -6.60 -3.04
C THR A 18 8.39 -7.01 -3.72
N ASN A 19 9.25 -6.04 -4.05
CA ASN A 19 10.59 -6.30 -4.61
C ASN A 19 11.63 -6.63 -3.52
N ARG A 20 11.55 -5.96 -2.36
CA ARG A 20 12.57 -6.03 -1.31
C ARG A 20 12.34 -7.18 -0.33
N PHE A 21 11.10 -7.60 -0.13
CA PHE A 21 10.75 -8.65 0.83
C PHE A 21 10.32 -9.95 0.15
N ASN A 22 10.98 -11.04 0.52
CA ASN A 22 10.62 -12.39 0.06
C ASN A 22 9.43 -12.99 0.85
N SER A 23 8.93 -12.29 1.88
CA SER A 23 7.78 -12.71 2.67
C SER A 23 6.47 -12.32 2.00
N GLU A 24 5.41 -13.09 2.21
CA GLU A 24 4.07 -12.71 1.77
C GLU A 24 3.65 -11.35 2.37
N ILE A 25 3.32 -10.40 1.50
CA ILE A 25 2.76 -9.11 1.89
C ILE A 25 1.25 -9.23 1.87
N ILE A 26 0.60 -9.06 3.02
CA ILE A 26 -0.86 -9.13 3.12
C ILE A 26 -1.48 -7.74 3.00
N LEU A 27 -2.75 -7.68 2.60
CA LEU A 27 -3.53 -6.43 2.52
C LEU A 27 -3.37 -5.56 3.77
N LEU A 28 -3.41 -6.16 4.96
CA LEU A 28 -3.34 -5.43 6.21
C LEU A 28 -1.99 -4.71 6.38
N ASP A 29 -0.88 -5.30 5.93
CA ASP A 29 0.43 -4.64 5.97
C ASP A 29 0.39 -3.35 5.15
N VAL A 30 -0.11 -3.44 3.91
CA VAL A 30 -0.16 -2.31 2.97
C VAL A 30 -1.07 -1.21 3.51
N VAL A 31 -2.26 -1.56 4.00
CA VAL A 31 -3.22 -0.61 4.59
C VAL A 31 -2.62 0.09 5.81
N GLU A 32 -1.93 -0.64 6.68
CA GLU A 32 -1.29 -0.01 7.84
C GLU A 32 -0.13 0.90 7.44
N LEU A 33 0.62 0.55 6.40
CA LEU A 33 1.71 1.39 5.88
C LEU A 33 1.21 2.64 5.16
N PHE A 34 0.14 2.53 4.34
CA PHE A 34 -0.52 3.68 3.70
C PHE A 34 -1.03 4.69 4.74
N GLY A 35 -1.58 4.19 5.85
CA GLY A 35 -2.04 5.02 6.96
C GLY A 35 -0.94 5.51 7.90
N PHE A 36 0.32 5.13 7.67
CA PHE A 36 1.47 5.39 8.57
C PHE A 36 1.18 4.96 10.01
N ALA A 37 0.52 3.81 10.16
CA ALA A 37 0.20 3.26 11.47
C ALA A 37 1.48 2.86 12.21
N ASN A 38 1.58 3.24 13.48
CA ASN A 38 2.66 2.79 14.35
C ASN A 38 2.31 1.40 14.93
N ASN A 39 2.43 0.35 14.11
CA ASN A 39 2.16 -1.03 14.53
C ASN A 39 3.46 -1.78 14.85
N SER A 40 3.54 -2.36 16.05
CA SER A 40 4.61 -3.27 16.48
C SER A 40 4.86 -4.44 15.51
N GLN A 41 3.85 -4.91 14.78
CA GLN A 41 4.00 -5.96 13.77
C GLN A 41 4.78 -5.47 12.54
N LEU A 42 4.49 -4.26 12.06
CA LEU A 42 5.26 -3.65 10.98
C LEU A 42 6.72 -3.44 11.37
N GLN A 43 6.97 -3.03 12.62
CA GLN A 43 8.32 -2.90 13.18
C GLN A 43 9.06 -4.24 13.24
N LYS A 44 8.39 -5.30 13.73
CA LYS A 44 8.96 -6.65 13.75
C LYS A 44 9.31 -7.18 12.37
N ARG A 45 8.58 -6.75 11.34
CA ARG A 45 8.83 -7.10 9.94
C ARG A 45 9.83 -6.17 9.25
N GLY A 46 10.27 -5.10 9.92
CA GLY A 46 11.22 -4.11 9.38
C GLY A 46 10.61 -3.16 8.36
N PHE A 47 9.28 -3.06 8.26
CA PHE A 47 8.60 -2.23 7.26
C PHE A 47 8.60 -0.73 7.62
N ASN A 48 8.73 -0.37 8.89
CA ASN A 48 8.75 1.02 9.36
C ASN A 48 9.99 1.79 8.90
N LEU A 49 11.16 1.14 8.86
CA LEU A 49 12.41 1.73 8.37
C LEU A 49 12.27 2.17 6.91
N PHE A 50 11.54 1.38 6.11
CA PHE A 50 11.28 1.70 4.72
C PHE A 50 10.40 2.96 4.55
N ILE A 51 9.39 3.12 5.40
CA ILE A 51 8.56 4.33 5.40
C ILE A 51 9.40 5.56 5.76
N GLU A 52 10.27 5.45 6.77
CA GLU A 52 11.11 6.56 7.23
C GLU A 52 12.13 6.97 6.16
N GLU A 53 12.81 6.00 5.53
CA GLU A 53 13.74 6.24 4.42
C GLU A 53 13.04 6.95 3.24
N ARG A 54 11.85 6.48 2.85
CA ARG A 54 11.12 7.05 1.72
C ARG A 54 10.50 8.41 2.05
N ALA A 55 9.96 8.58 3.25
CA ALA A 55 9.45 9.87 3.72
C ALA A 55 10.56 10.92 3.79
N GLU A 56 11.77 10.53 4.20
CA GLU A 56 12.93 11.42 4.22
C GLU A 56 13.39 11.77 2.79
N ALA A 57 13.44 10.81 1.87
CA ALA A 57 13.75 11.07 0.46
C ALA A 57 12.77 12.07 -0.18
N LEU A 58 11.47 11.93 0.12
CA LEU A 58 10.43 12.85 -0.36
C LEU A 58 10.55 14.25 0.27
N ARG A 59 10.95 14.31 1.55
CA ARG A 59 11.22 15.57 2.28
C ARG A 59 12.40 16.34 1.67
N ILE A 60 13.47 15.63 1.33
CA ILE A 60 14.68 16.20 0.68
C ILE A 60 14.35 16.68 -0.74
N GLY A 61 13.43 16.01 -1.45
CA GLY A 61 12.99 16.36 -2.81
C GLY A 61 11.95 17.49 -2.93
N LYS A 62 11.54 18.15 -1.84
CA LYS A 62 10.47 19.19 -1.82
C LYS A 62 9.14 18.76 -2.48
N GLN A 63 8.76 17.48 -2.42
CA GLN A 63 7.35 17.13 -2.59
C GLN A 63 6.63 17.38 -1.26
N THR A 64 5.48 18.04 -1.33
CA THR A 64 4.62 18.24 -0.15
C THR A 64 4.35 16.89 0.50
N LYS A 65 4.55 16.79 1.82
CA LYS A 65 4.24 15.56 2.58
C LYS A 65 2.82 15.10 2.19
N PRO A 66 2.64 13.86 1.70
CA PRO A 66 1.36 13.42 1.19
C PRO A 66 0.29 13.56 2.28
N ASN A 67 -0.92 13.94 1.88
CA ASN A 67 -2.05 14.14 2.79
C ASN A 67 -2.65 12.78 3.18
N LEU A 68 -1.99 12.09 4.09
CA LEU A 68 -2.29 10.70 4.44
C LEU A 68 -3.74 10.49 4.89
N LEU A 69 -4.36 9.43 4.36
CA LEU A 69 -5.62 8.92 4.87
C LEU A 69 -5.34 8.26 6.22
N LYS A 70 -5.92 8.80 7.31
CA LYS A 70 -5.74 8.24 8.66
C LYS A 70 -6.84 7.24 9.06
N ASN A 71 -7.98 7.30 8.39
CA ASN A 71 -9.08 6.37 8.64
C ASN A 71 -8.80 5.05 7.91
N LYS A 72 -8.70 3.95 8.67
CA LYS A 72 -8.40 2.62 8.14
C LYS A 72 -9.38 2.17 7.05
N ASP A 73 -10.66 2.51 7.17
CA ASP A 73 -11.67 2.14 6.17
C ASP A 73 -11.45 2.91 4.87
N LEU A 74 -11.10 4.20 4.95
CA LEU A 74 -10.78 5.01 3.77
C LEU A 74 -9.47 4.55 3.11
N VAL A 75 -8.46 4.18 3.90
CA VAL A 75 -7.21 3.63 3.39
C VAL A 75 -7.46 2.29 2.68
N THR A 76 -8.27 1.44 3.30
CA THR A 76 -8.66 0.15 2.71
C THR A 76 -9.44 0.36 1.41
N PHE A 77 -10.34 1.35 1.37
CA PHE A 77 -11.05 1.72 0.16
C PHE A 77 -10.09 2.22 -0.94
N ALA A 78 -9.14 3.09 -0.61
CA ALA A 78 -8.15 3.58 -1.57
C ALA A 78 -7.30 2.44 -2.15
N PHE A 79 -6.86 1.50 -1.30
CA PHE A 79 -6.17 0.29 -1.77
C PHE A 79 -7.04 -0.51 -2.76
N TRP A 80 -8.31 -0.76 -2.42
CA TRP A 80 -9.20 -1.53 -3.31
C TRP A 80 -9.49 -0.80 -4.61
N ASP A 81 -9.58 0.53 -4.61
CA ASP A 81 -9.71 1.32 -5.83
C ASP A 81 -8.48 1.12 -6.74
N LEU A 82 -7.26 1.16 -6.20
CA LEU A 82 -6.03 0.86 -6.95
C LEU A 82 -6.03 -0.57 -7.54
N VAL A 83 -6.55 -1.56 -6.80
CA VAL A 83 -6.71 -2.92 -7.31
C VAL A 83 -7.77 -2.99 -8.42
N CYS A 84 -8.94 -2.37 -8.22
CA CYS A 84 -10.03 -2.36 -9.20
C CYS A 84 -9.66 -1.64 -10.50
N ARG A 85 -8.77 -0.65 -10.43
CA ARG A 85 -8.17 0.01 -11.60
C ARG A 85 -7.08 -0.81 -12.28
N GLY A 86 -6.73 -1.97 -11.75
CA GLY A 86 -5.68 -2.83 -12.29
C GLY A 86 -4.29 -2.22 -12.13
N LEU A 87 -4.02 -1.51 -11.03
CA LEU A 87 -2.70 -0.94 -10.75
C LEU A 87 -1.88 -1.83 -9.80
N ILE A 88 -2.57 -2.56 -8.92
CA ILE A 88 -1.97 -3.48 -7.95
C ILE A 88 -2.34 -4.92 -8.31
N LYS A 89 -1.33 -5.78 -8.38
CA LYS A 89 -1.47 -7.23 -8.54
C LYS A 89 -1.74 -7.87 -7.18
N GLN A 90 -2.76 -8.72 -7.14
CA GLN A 90 -3.08 -9.50 -5.94
C GLN A 90 -3.42 -10.96 -6.28
N LYS A 91 -3.30 -11.82 -5.28
CA LYS A 91 -3.85 -13.18 -5.30
C LYS A 91 -4.57 -13.47 -3.98
N ILE A 92 -5.47 -14.44 -4.02
CA ILE A 92 -6.10 -14.98 -2.82
C ILE A 92 -5.35 -16.24 -2.40
N ALA A 93 -4.81 -16.24 -1.18
CA ALA A 93 -4.22 -17.42 -0.56
C ALA A 93 -5.20 -18.05 0.43
N ILE A 94 -5.43 -19.35 0.31
CA ILE A 94 -6.24 -20.13 1.25
C ILE A 94 -5.29 -20.94 2.12
N HIS A 95 -5.26 -20.65 3.42
CA HIS A 95 -4.44 -21.38 4.38
C HIS A 95 -5.31 -22.37 5.14
N LYS A 96 -4.78 -23.58 5.32
CA LYS A 96 -5.42 -24.59 6.17
C LYS A 96 -4.92 -24.40 7.60
N THR A 97 -5.83 -24.22 8.55
CA THR A 97 -5.46 -24.20 9.96
C THR A 97 -5.29 -25.62 10.50
N THR A 98 -4.57 -25.75 11.61
CA THR A 98 -4.39 -27.00 12.36
C THR A 98 -5.71 -27.65 12.80
N THR A 99 -6.78 -26.86 12.89
CA THR A 99 -8.12 -27.26 13.34
C THR A 99 -9.12 -27.49 12.20
N ASN A 100 -8.65 -27.73 10.96
CA ASN A 100 -9.47 -27.93 9.74
C ASN A 100 -10.30 -26.72 9.28
N TYR A 101 -10.12 -25.54 9.85
CA TYR A 101 -10.68 -24.30 9.29
C TYR A 101 -9.82 -23.83 8.11
N ARG A 102 -10.46 -23.15 7.17
CA ARG A 102 -9.75 -22.46 6.07
C ARG A 102 -9.78 -20.98 6.36
N THR A 103 -8.60 -20.35 6.40
CA THR A 103 -8.48 -18.90 6.40
C THR A 103 -8.11 -18.42 5.01
N CYS A 104 -8.48 -17.19 4.69
CA CYS A 104 -8.25 -16.56 3.40
C CYS A 104 -7.52 -15.25 3.62
N SER A 105 -6.47 -15.03 2.84
CA SER A 105 -5.66 -13.81 2.87
C SER A 105 -5.56 -13.25 1.46
N VAL A 106 -5.70 -11.93 1.35
CA VAL A 106 -5.34 -11.20 0.13
C VAL A 106 -3.84 -10.93 0.21
N ILE A 107 -3.10 -11.50 -0.74
CA ILE A 107 -1.65 -11.33 -0.88
C ILE A 107 -1.39 -10.33 -1.99
N VAL A 108 -0.62 -9.29 -1.67
CA VAL A 108 -0.16 -8.28 -2.61
C VAL A 108 1.08 -8.79 -3.31
N CYS A 109 1.06 -8.84 -4.64
CA CYS A 109 2.10 -9.45 -5.46
C CYS A 109 2.97 -8.43 -6.21
N GLY A 110 2.56 -7.16 -6.21
CA GLY A 110 3.30 -6.06 -6.81
C GLY A 110 2.39 -5.12 -7.56
N ILE A 111 2.95 -4.41 -8.53
CA ILE A 111 2.22 -3.45 -9.36
C ILE A 111 2.14 -3.94 -10.82
N GLU A 112 1.18 -3.43 -11.58
CA GLU A 112 1.19 -3.57 -13.04
C GLU A 112 2.32 -2.75 -13.67
N ASN A 113 2.87 -3.25 -14.78
CA ASN A 113 4.04 -2.62 -15.41
C ASN A 113 3.75 -1.19 -15.87
N SER A 114 2.50 -0.90 -16.29
CA SER A 114 2.05 0.43 -16.71
C SER A 114 1.37 1.21 -15.58
N ALA A 115 1.41 0.76 -14.32
CA ALA A 115 0.63 1.37 -13.24
C ALA A 115 0.98 2.86 -13.01
N LYS A 116 2.27 3.21 -13.07
CA LYS A 116 2.73 4.60 -12.90
C LYS A 116 2.32 5.49 -14.08
N GLU A 117 2.38 4.96 -15.30
CA GLU A 117 1.97 5.68 -16.52
C GLU A 117 0.45 5.90 -16.53
N HIS A 118 -0.33 4.88 -16.16
CA HIS A 118 -1.79 5.00 -15.99
C HIS A 118 -2.16 6.06 -14.95
N LEU A 119 -1.46 6.09 -13.81
CA LEU A 119 -1.68 7.13 -12.79
C LEU A 119 -1.40 8.54 -13.29
N GLN A 120 -0.44 8.73 -14.19
CA GLN A 120 -0.14 10.05 -14.75
C GLN A 120 -1.20 10.53 -15.76
N GLN A 121 -1.91 9.59 -16.39
CA GLN A 121 -2.95 9.88 -17.37
C GLN A 121 -4.32 10.10 -16.72
N GLU A 122 -4.58 9.47 -15.58
CA GLU A 122 -5.83 9.56 -14.85
C GLU A 122 -5.67 10.34 -13.54
N ASN A 123 -6.43 11.41 -13.37
CA ASN A 123 -6.46 12.19 -12.13
C ASN A 123 -7.76 11.90 -11.36
N TRP A 124 -7.65 11.27 -10.18
CA TRP A 124 -8.75 11.19 -9.23
C TRP A 124 -8.32 11.63 -7.83
N ILE A 125 -9.30 12.06 -7.06
CA ILE A 125 -9.12 12.62 -5.74
C ILE A 125 -10.14 11.97 -4.80
N TYR A 126 -9.67 11.43 -3.68
CA TYR A 126 -10.59 11.00 -2.62
C TYR A 126 -10.98 12.22 -1.78
N TRP A 127 -12.27 12.55 -1.84
CA TRP A 127 -12.87 13.56 -1.00
C TRP A 127 -13.11 12.98 0.39
N CYS A 128 -12.20 13.30 1.32
CA CYS A 128 -12.41 13.03 2.73
C CYS A 128 -13.14 14.23 3.32
N LYS A 129 -14.36 14.02 3.81
CA LYS A 129 -15.05 14.98 4.69
C LYS A 129 -14.48 14.90 6.10
#